data_AF-A0A5N7ZC06-F1
#
_entry.id   AF-A0A5N7ZC06-F1
#
_cell.length_a   1.000
_cell.length_b   1.000
_cell.length_c   1.000
_cell.angle_alpha   90.00
_cell.angle_beta   90.00
_cell.angle_gamma   90.00
#
_symmetry.space_group_name_H-M   'P 1'
#
loop_
_entity.id
_entity.type
_entity.pdbx_description
1 polymer ?
#
loop_
_entity_poly.entity_id
_entity_poly.type
_entity_poly.pdbx_seq_one_letter_code
_entity_poly.pdbx_strand_id
1 'polypeptide(L)' 'TDTITISAQLYLKRFYESHGFVQASDEYLEDNIPHIEMQIK' A
#
# COMPACT_ATOMS: atom_id res chain seq x y z
N THR A 1 -19.06 -6.20 2.49
CA THR A 1 -18.19 -5.01 2.42
C THR A 1 -16.98 -5.44 1.66
N ASP A 2 -16.71 -4.77 0.55
CA ASP A 2 -15.64 -5.19 -0.37
C ASP A 2 -14.29 -4.67 0.14
N THR A 3 -13.24 -5.47 -0.06
CA THR A 3 -11.88 -5.07 0.29
C THR A 3 -11.36 -4.09 -0.76
N ILE A 4 -10.81 -2.95 -0.31
CA ILE A 4 -10.15 -1.99 -1.19
C ILE A 4 -8.67 -2.32 -1.22
N THR A 5 -8.13 -2.54 -2.42
CA THR A 5 -6.70 -2.79 -2.67
C THR A 5 -6.12 -1.62 -3.45
N ILE A 6 -4.95 -1.14 -3.02
CA ILE A 6 -4.21 -0.06 -3.70
C ILE A 6 -2.75 -0.46 -3.90
N SER A 7 -2.13 0.01 -4.99
CA SER A 7 -0.68 0.15 -5.09
C SER A 7 -0.28 1.48 -4.46
N ALA A 8 0.58 1.45 -3.45
CA ALA A 8 1.05 2.62 -2.74
C ALA A 8 2.58 2.73 -2.85
N GLN A 9 3.10 3.94 -3.05
CA GLN A 9 4.52 4.20 -2.87
C GLN A 9 4.93 3.89 -1.43
N LEU A 10 6.04 3.17 -1.24
CA LEU A 10 6.55 2.74 0.06
C LEU A 10 6.66 3.89 1.07
N TYR A 11 7.10 5.06 0.61
CA TYR A 11 7.27 6.24 1.45
C TYR A 11 5.96 6.81 2.02
N LEU A 12 4.81 6.45 1.43
CA LEU A 12 3.47 6.83 1.90
C LEU A 12 2.83 5.78 2.81
N LYS A 13 3.53 4.68 3.13
CA LYS A 13 3.01 3.59 3.97
C LYS A 13 2.34 4.11 5.25
N ARG A 14 3.03 4.95 6.03
CA ARG A 14 2.50 5.50 7.29
C ARG A 14 1.24 6.36 7.10
N PHE A 15 1.15 7.08 5.98
CA PHE A 15 -0.03 7.86 5.64
C PHE A 15 -1.23 6.94 5.38
N TYR A 16 -1.05 5.85 4.63
CA TYR A 16 -2.12 4.90 4.40
C TYR A 16 -2.46 4.06 5.64
N GLU A 17 -1.46 3.71 6.46
CA GLU A 17 -1.68 3.07 7.77
C GLU A 17 -2.52 3.95 8.70
N SER A 18 -2.34 5.28 8.68
CA SER A 18 -3.19 6.18 9.48
C SER A 18 -4.65 6.23 9.00
N HIS A 19 -4.93 5.76 7.78
CA HIS A 19 -6.28 5.63 7.22
C HIS A 19 -6.82 4.19 7.32
N GLY A 20 -6.09 3.28 7.99
CA GLY A 20 -6.53 1.90 8.25
C GLY A 20 -6.13 0.88 7.18
N PHE A 21 -5.33 1.27 6.19
CA PHE A 21 -4.75 0.32 5.24
C PHE A 21 -3.61 -0.48 5.89
N VAL A 22 -3.45 -1.73 5.46
CA VAL A 22 -2.38 -2.63 5.90
C VAL A 22 -1.60 -3.11 4.69
N GLN A 23 -0.27 -3.17 4.79
CA GLN A 23 0.59 -3.73 3.74
C GLN A 23 0.24 -5.21 3.48
N ALA A 24 0.06 -5.55 2.20
CA ALA A 24 -0.38 -6.88 1.75
C ALA A 24 0.64 -7.59 0.83
N SER A 25 1.70 -6.89 0.39
CA SER A 25 2.77 -7.46 -0.41
C SER A 25 4.16 -7.07 0.11
N ASP A 26 5.19 -7.75 -0.39
CA ASP A 26 6.56 -7.27 -0.32
C ASP A 26 6.75 -6.01 -1.18
N GLU A 27 7.87 -5.32 -0.99
CA GLU A 27 8.26 -4.16 -1.79
C GLU A 27 8.62 -4.57 -3.24
N TYR A 28 8.20 -3.77 -4.21
CA TYR A 28 8.56 -3.92 -5.62
C TYR A 28 8.85 -2.57 -6.26
N LEU A 29 9.58 -2.56 -7.38
CA LEU A 29 9.83 -1.33 -8.14
C LEU A 29 8.75 -1.14 -9.22
N GLU A 30 8.20 0.06 -9.27
CA GLU A 30 7.33 0.55 -10.36
C GLU A 30 7.86 1.94 -10.75
N ASP A 31 8.23 2.12 -12.02
CA ASP A 31 8.91 3.32 -12.53
C ASP A 31 10.15 3.76 -11.74
N ASN A 32 10.92 2.79 -11.22
CA ASN A 32 12.08 2.99 -10.33
C ASN A 32 11.73 3.61 -8.96
N ILE A 33 10.46 3.60 -8.57
CA ILE A 33 9.99 4.02 -7.25
C ILE A 33 9.56 2.77 -6.47
N PRO A 34 9.96 2.62 -5.19
CA PRO A 34 9.53 1.48 -4.38
C PRO A 34 8.04 1.60 -4.04
N HIS A 35 7.30 0.53 -4.30
CA HIS A 35 5.87 0.38 -4.09
C HIS A 35 5.56 -0.87 -3.25
N ILE A 36 4.39 -0.87 -2.63
CA ILE A 36 3.80 -1.97 -1.88
C ILE A 36 2.30 -2.02 -2.19
N GLU A 37 1.71 -3.20 -2.18
CA GLU A 37 0.26 -3.35 -2.13
C GLU A 37 -0.24 -3.10 -0.71
N MET A 38 -1.36 -2.39 -0.58
CA MET A 38 -2.04 -2.19 0.70
C MET A 38 -3.55 -2.47 0.58
N GLN A 39 -4.15 -2.96 1.67
CA GLN A 39 -5.56 -3.37 1.73
C GLN A 39 -6.29 -2.80 2.95
N ILE A 40 -7.58 -2.47 2.81
CA ILE A 40 -8.50 -2.15 3.91
C ILE A 40 -9.85 -2.87 3.68
N LYS A 41 -10.49 -3.32 4.77
CA LYS A 41 -11.79 -3.98 4.75
C LYS A 41 -12.95 -3.03 4.99
#